data_AF-A0A506UIT7-F1
#
_entry.id   AF-A0A506UIT7-F1
#
_cell.length_a   1.000
_cell.length_b   1.000
_cell.length_c   1.000
_cell.angle_alpha   90.00
_cell.angle_beta   90.00
_cell.angle_gamma   90.00
#
_symmetry.space_group_name_H-M   'P 1'
#
loop_
_entity.id
_entity.type
_entity.pdbx_description
1 polymer ?
#
loop_
_entity_poly.entity_id
_entity_poly.type
_entity_poly.pdbx_seq_one_letter_code
_entity_poly.pdbx_strand_id
1 'polypeptide(L)' 'MFSEIEARRLAANISQKDLCQRAGVHQTAYTRRKSGRGGMGERTLSKLKTALDEMISEQIAALSEERSEQ' A
#
# COMPACT_ATOMS: atom_id res chain seq x y z
N MET A 1 4.70 -12.05 1.99
CA MET A 1 3.91 -11.02 2.71
C MET A 1 4.38 -9.59 2.42
N PHE A 2 5.54 -9.11 2.91
CA PHE A 2 5.98 -7.73 2.61
C PHE A 2 6.32 -7.51 1.12
N SER A 3 7.02 -8.45 0.48
CA SER A 3 7.38 -8.34 -0.95
C SER A 3 6.16 -8.29 -1.88
N GLU A 4 5.07 -8.96 -1.49
CA GLU A 4 3.80 -8.90 -2.21
C GLU A 4 3.17 -7.51 -2.11
N ILE A 5 3.18 -6.90 -0.91
CA ILE A 5 2.71 -5.52 -0.71
C ILE A 5 3.53 -4.55 -1.57
N GLU A 6 4.86 -4.68 -1.62
CA GLU A 6 5.72 -3.86 -2.50
C GLU A 6 5.37 -4.05 -3.98
N ALA A 7 5.22 -5.30 -4.44
CA ALA A 7 4.90 -5.58 -5.85
C ALA A 7 3.55 -4.99 -6.26
N ARG A 8 2.52 -5.17 -5.42
CA ARG A 8 1.19 -4.61 -5.66
C ARG A 8 1.18 -3.09 -5.61
N ARG A 9 1.91 -2.50 -4.65
CA ARG A 9 2.09 -1.04 -4.56
C ARG A 9 2.71 -0.47 -5.83
N LEU A 10 3.77 -1.10 -6.34
CA LEU A 10 4.44 -0.69 -7.58
C LEU A 10 3.52 -0.84 -8.79
N ALA A 11 2.77 -1.94 -8.89
CA ALA A 11 1.82 -2.17 -9.98
C ALA A 11 0.69 -1.12 -10.01
N ALA A 12 0.23 -0.66 -8.83
CA ALA A 12 -0.78 0.38 -8.70
C ALA A 12 -0.19 1.82 -8.72
N ASN A 13 1.12 1.95 -8.91
CA ASN A 13 1.85 3.23 -8.86
C ASN A 13 1.61 4.06 -7.57
N ILE A 14 1.35 3.38 -6.45
CA ILE A 14 1.10 4.02 -5.15
C ILE A 14 2.43 4.35 -4.48
N SER A 15 2.59 5.56 -3.94
CA SER A 15 3.85 5.92 -3.27
C SER A 15 3.97 5.24 -1.91
N GLN A 16 5.21 4.96 -1.47
CA GLN A 16 5.45 4.43 -0.12
C GLN A 16 4.90 5.39 0.95
N LYS A 17 5.05 6.70 0.73
CA LYS A 17 4.61 7.74 1.65
C LYS A 17 3.10 7.68 1.87
N ASP A 18 2.34 7.63 0.79
CA ASP A 18 0.87 7.64 0.85
C ASP A 18 0.34 6.36 1.48
N LEU A 19 0.92 5.21 1.12
CA LEU A 19 0.58 3.93 1.73
C LEU A 19 0.85 3.94 3.25
N CYS A 20 2.03 4.44 3.67
CA CYS A 20 2.38 4.53 5.08
C CYS A 20 1.44 5.48 5.84
N GLN A 21 1.11 6.64 5.23
CA GLN A 21 0.18 7.61 5.80
C GLN A 21 -1.22 7.01 5.98
N ARG A 22 -1.76 6.36 4.93
CA ARG A 22 -3.08 5.72 4.96
C ARG A 22 -3.15 4.57 5.96
N ALA A 23 -2.08 3.77 6.06
CA ALA A 23 -1.99 2.67 7.02
C ALA A 23 -1.72 3.13 8.48
N GLY A 24 -1.43 4.41 8.70
CA GLY A 24 -1.00 4.93 10.01
C GLY A 24 0.32 4.32 10.48
N VAL A 25 1.22 4.00 9.54
CA VAL A 25 2.52 3.39 9.81
C VAL A 25 3.62 4.41 9.56
N HIS A 26 4.57 4.51 10.49
CA HIS A 26 5.69 5.42 10.32
C HIS A 26 6.60 4.97 9.17
N GLN A 27 6.98 5.87 8.26
CA GLN A 27 7.76 5.56 7.06
C GLN A 27 9.10 4.88 7.38
N THR A 28 9.72 5.22 8.51
CA THR A 28 10.98 4.60 8.95
C THR A 28 10.83 3.10 9.24
N ALA A 29 9.67 2.64 9.71
CA ALA A 29 9.41 1.22 9.93
C ALA A 29 9.36 0.46 8.60
N TYR A 30 8.77 1.07 7.58
CA TYR A 30 8.75 0.54 6.22
C TYR A 30 10.16 0.46 5.63
N THR A 31 10.93 1.55 5.71
CA THR A 31 12.30 1.60 5.17
C THR A 31 13.23 0.61 5.88
N ARG A 32 13.13 0.48 7.21
CA ARG A 32 13.90 -0.51 8.00
C ARG A 32 13.58 -1.94 7.57
N ARG A 33 12.29 -2.25 7.36
CA ARG A 33 11.88 -3.57 6.87
C ARG A 33 12.41 -3.82 5.45
N LYS A 34 12.30 -2.82 4.57
CA LYS A 34 12.82 -2.88 3.20
C LYS A 34 14.32 -3.13 3.14
N SER A 35 15.09 -2.50 4.02
CA SER A 35 16.55 -2.70 4.11
C SER A 35 16.96 -3.99 4.84
N GLY A 36 16.03 -4.88 5.17
CA GLY A 36 16.29 -6.11 5.92
C GLY A 36 16.70 -5.90 7.38
N ARG A 37 16.74 -4.66 7.87
CA ARG A 37 17.08 -4.32 9.26
C ARG A 37 15.82 -4.25 10.10
N GLY A 38 15.33 -5.41 10.53
CA GLY A 38 14.25 -5.53 11.52
C GLY A 38 13.02 -6.30 11.06
N GLY A 39 12.27 -6.79 12.05
CA GLY A 39 10.96 -7.39 11.86
C GLY A 39 9.88 -6.32 11.77
N MET A 40 8.96 -6.48 10.82
CA MET A 40 7.70 -5.75 10.84
C MET A 40 6.65 -6.71 11.40
N GLY A 41 6.00 -6.31 12.50
CA GLY A 41 4.97 -7.12 13.12
C GLY A 41 3.81 -7.40 12.15
N GLU A 42 3.19 -8.56 12.29
CA GLU A 42 2.09 -9.00 11.44
C GLU A 42 0.94 -7.99 11.41
N ARG A 43 0.61 -7.38 12.55
CA ARG A 43 -0.39 -6.31 12.64
C ARG A 43 -0.08 -5.11 11.73
N THR A 44 1.19 -4.73 11.61
CA THR A 44 1.61 -3.63 10.73
C THR A 44 1.54 -4.02 9.26
N LEU A 45 1.92 -5.27 8.94
CA LEU A 45 1.78 -5.81 7.58
C LEU A 45 0.30 -5.86 7.16
N SER A 46 -0.59 -6.30 8.05
CA SER A 46 -2.03 -6.31 7.77
C SER A 46 -2.58 -4.91 7.54
N LYS A 47 -2.19 -3.91 8.35
CA LYS A 47 -2.58 -2.51 8.12
C LYS A 47 -2.13 -1.99 6.74
N LEU A 48 -0.88 -2.27 6.36
CA LEU A 48 -0.36 -1.89 5.05
C LEU A 48 -1.12 -2.59 3.92
N LYS A 49 -1.43 -3.87 4.07
CA LYS A 49 -2.21 -4.62 3.08
C LYS A 49 -3.61 -4.04 2.92
N THR A 50 -4.33 -3.82 4.02
CA THR A 50 -5.68 -3.25 3.99
C THR A 50 -5.69 -1.85 3.36
N ALA A 51 -4.77 -0.98 3.76
CA ALA A 51 -4.66 0.36 3.17
C ALA A 51 -4.37 0.30 1.66
N LEU A 52 -3.52 -0.63 1.23
CA LEU A 52 -3.23 -0.82 -0.19
C LEU A 52 -4.45 -1.35 -0.96
N ASP A 53 -5.18 -2.33 -0.39
CA ASP A 53 -6.41 -2.86 -0.97
C ASP A 53 -7.47 -1.76 -1.15
N GLU A 54 -7.65 -0.90 -0.14
CA GLU A 54 -8.56 0.25 -0.21
C GLU A 54 -8.15 1.22 -1.32
N MET A 55 -6.89 1.65 -1.37
CA MET A 55 -6.40 2.60 -2.38
C MET A 55 -6.52 2.05 -3.82
N ILE A 56 -6.25 0.76 -4.02
CA ILE A 56 -6.42 0.12 -5.33
C ILE A 56 -7.90 0.05 -5.70
N SER A 57 -8.78 -0.29 -4.75
CA SER A 57 -10.22 -0.34 -4.99
C SER A 57 -10.77 1.05 -5.35
N GLU A 58 -10.33 2.10 -4.66
CA GLU A 58 -10.68 3.49 -4.96
C GLU A 58 -10.23 3.88 -6.38
N GLN A 59 -9.01 3.51 -6.77
CA GLN A 59 -8.48 3.79 -8.12
C GLN A 59 -9.25 3.03 -9.22
N ILE A 60 -9.60 1.77 -8.99
CA ILE A 60 -10.40 0.97 -9.93
C ILE A 60 -11.82 1.56 -10.05
N ALA A 61 -12.43 1.95 -8.93
CA ALA A 61 -13.76 2.58 -8.93
C ALA A 61 -13.74 3.87 -9.75
N ALA A 62 -12.79 4.77 -9.50
CA ALA A 62 -12.63 6.02 -10.24
C ALA A 62 -12.50 5.79 -11.76
N LEU A 63 -11.65 4.85 -12.18
CA LEU A 63 -11.47 4.50 -13.59
C LEU A 63 -12.72 3.89 -14.23
N SER A 64 -13.56 3.19 -13.45
CA SER A 64 -14.80 2.58 -13.94
C SER A 64 -15.92 3.60 -14.14
N GLU A 65 -15.97 4.63 -13.29
CA GLU A 65 -16.94 5.73 -13.38
C GLU A 65 -16.64 6.62 -14.60
N GLU A 66 -15.36 6.96 -14.84
CA GLU A 66 -14.94 7.75 -16.02
C GLU A 66 -15.24 7.06 -17.36
N ARG A 67 -15.40 5.72 -17.36
CA ARG A 67 -15.67 4.93 -18.57
C ARG A 67 -17.14 4.76 -18.91
N SER A 68 -18.04 5.15 -18.00
CA SER A 68 -19.50 5.01 -18.18
C SER A 68 -20.19 6.30 -18.66
N GLU A 69 -19.46 7.42 -18.74
CA GLU A 69 -19.99 8.71 -19.21
C GLU A 69 -19.61 9.05 -20.67
N GLN A 70 -19.14 8.07 -21.47
CA GLN A 70 -18.86 8.24 -22.90
C GLN A 70 -19.85 7.51 -23.82
#